data_AF-A0A093GB73-F1
#
_entry.id   AF-A0A093GB73-F1
#
_cell.length_a   1.000
_cell.length_b   1.000
_cell.length_c   1.000
_cell.angle_alpha   90.00
_cell.angle_beta   90.00
_cell.angle_gamma   90.00
#
_symmetry.space_group_name_H-M   'P 1'
#
loop_
_entity.id
_entity.type
_entity.pdbx_description
1 polymer ?
#
loop_
_entity_poly.entity_id
_entity_poly.type
_entity_poly.pdbx_seq_one_letter_code
_entity_poly.pdbx_strand_id
1 'polypeptide(L)'
;AAFPYLLTLTELITCAMRTHLGSLQLQADGCRLLLEILSQALEQDVVMPLGEAVISSLVETMRKHSENEELISLASRLLMMMATSDLAAENLWKVGVIPDLLSAVRTFLPNQEICLSCCGVLWSLAVSENTEQTLLKGAVPVTSAVLQEHLQDGAVAETACSALWALSLQGCLSEDEFEPLTVLLLDALREHSGRAVLVKSVCLALASLLRLSEIAALRLVTDPGGSGIHLLKATSHLHFHDPQVVGSICMLMKEMVQYDDVLLEMLALNMEELLSDIQSHFASS
;
A
#
# COMPACT_ATOMS: atom_id res chain seq x y z
N ALA A 1 16.35 -26.45 17.90
CA ALA A 1 16.02 -25.52 19.01
C ALA A 1 16.79 -24.20 18.87
N ALA A 2 16.68 -23.52 17.72
CA ALA A 2 17.37 -22.26 17.45
C ALA A 2 16.56 -21.02 17.87
N PHE A 3 15.24 -21.16 17.99
CA PHE A 3 14.32 -20.05 18.24
C PHE A 3 14.60 -19.22 19.52
N PRO A 4 14.86 -19.83 20.71
CA PRO A 4 15.12 -19.04 21.92
C PRO A 4 16.43 -18.24 21.82
N TYR A 5 17.40 -18.77 21.07
CA TYR A 5 18.68 -18.13 20.84
C TYR A 5 18.54 -16.93 19.90
N LEU A 6 17.74 -17.05 18.84
CA LEU A 6 17.45 -15.95 17.92
C LEU A 6 16.73 -14.78 18.62
N LEU A 7 15.77 -15.06 19.50
CA LEU A 7 15.09 -14.02 20.28
C LEU A 7 16.05 -13.29 21.23
N THR A 8 16.93 -14.04 21.92
CA THR A 8 17.94 -13.44 22.80
C THR A 8 18.91 -12.55 22.00
N LEU A 9 19.28 -12.97 20.78
CA LEU A 9 20.13 -12.19 19.90
C LEU A 9 19.47 -10.88 19.47
N THR A 10 18.19 -10.88 19.09
CA THR A 10 17.50 -9.65 18.68
C THR A 10 17.39 -8.65 19.83
N GLU A 11 17.16 -9.12 21.07
CA GLU A 11 17.18 -8.28 22.27
C GLU A 11 18.56 -7.65 22.52
N LEU A 12 19.64 -8.43 22.39
CA LEU A 12 21.00 -7.94 22.56
C LEU A 12 21.39 -6.91 21.49
N ILE A 13 21.05 -7.18 20.22
CA ILE A 13 21.29 -6.25 19.12
C ILE A 13 20.53 -4.93 19.37
N THR A 14 19.25 -5.03 19.73
CA THR A 14 18.40 -3.87 20.04
C THR A 14 18.96 -3.06 21.22
N CYS A 15 19.45 -3.72 22.26
CA CYS A 15 20.07 -3.07 23.40
C CYS A 15 21.35 -2.32 23.01
N ALA A 16 22.21 -2.94 22.18
CA ALA A 16 23.42 -2.31 21.67
C ALA A 16 23.08 -1.08 20.80
N MET A 17 22.10 -1.20 19.90
CA MET A 17 21.60 -0.10 19.07
C MET A 17 21.11 1.07 19.93
N ARG A 18 20.28 0.81 20.94
CA ARG A 18 19.77 1.86 21.84
C ARG A 18 20.89 2.56 22.62
N THR A 19 21.85 1.80 23.12
CA THR A 19 22.99 2.33 23.90
C THR A 19 23.90 3.21 23.04
N HIS A 20 24.05 2.88 21.76
CA HIS A 20 24.95 3.55 20.83
C HIS A 20 24.20 4.23 19.69
N LEU A 21 23.08 4.90 20.01
CA LEU A 21 22.22 5.58 19.03
C LEU A 21 22.98 6.55 18.10
N GLY A 22 24.06 7.18 18.60
CA GLY A 22 24.88 8.11 17.81
C GLY A 22 25.84 7.47 16.81
N SER A 23 26.11 6.16 16.90
CA SER A 23 27.06 5.47 16.01
C SER A 23 26.36 4.93 14.77
N LEU A 24 26.45 5.66 13.66
CA LEU A 24 25.83 5.28 12.38
C LEU A 24 26.21 3.85 11.95
N GLN A 25 27.49 3.50 12.05
CA GLN A 25 27.97 2.16 11.67
C GLN A 25 27.32 1.07 12.51
N LEU A 26 27.23 1.28 13.84
CA LEU A 26 26.62 0.30 14.73
C LEU A 26 25.11 0.16 14.46
N GLN A 27 24.43 1.26 14.14
CA GLN A 27 23.02 1.20 13.74
C GLN A 27 22.85 0.41 12.44
N ALA A 28 23.67 0.68 11.42
CA ALA A 28 23.61 -0.03 10.15
C ALA A 28 23.89 -1.54 10.33
N ASP A 29 24.94 -1.89 11.07
CA ASP A 29 25.30 -3.28 11.34
C ASP A 29 24.21 -3.99 12.17
N GLY A 30 23.63 -3.30 13.16
CA GLY A 30 22.49 -3.79 13.92
C GLY A 30 21.27 -4.07 13.05
N CYS A 31 20.89 -3.12 12.19
CA CYS A 31 19.78 -3.30 11.24
C CYS A 31 20.04 -4.46 10.26
N ARG A 32 21.25 -4.58 9.71
CA ARG A 32 21.61 -5.69 8.80
C ARG A 32 21.50 -7.04 9.49
N LEU A 33 21.99 -7.15 10.73
CA LEU A 33 21.87 -8.39 11.51
C LEU A 33 20.42 -8.75 11.81
N LEU A 34 19.58 -7.76 12.17
CA LEU A 34 18.15 -7.99 12.39
C LEU A 34 17.44 -8.45 11.11
N LEU A 35 17.80 -7.87 9.95
CA LEU A 35 17.25 -8.26 8.65
C LEU A 35 17.60 -9.69 8.28
N GLU A 36 18.85 -10.09 8.47
CA GLU A 36 19.31 -11.46 8.22
C GLU A 36 18.54 -12.45 9.09
N ILE A 37 18.40 -12.16 10.39
CA ILE A 37 17.66 -13.00 11.34
C ILE A 37 16.19 -13.13 10.91
N LEU A 38 15.54 -12.03 10.57
CA LEU A 38 14.15 -12.04 10.14
C LEU A 38 13.94 -12.76 8.80
N SER A 39 14.87 -12.58 7.86
CA SER A 39 14.79 -13.24 6.55
C SER A 39 14.90 -14.76 6.71
N GLN A 40 15.86 -15.23 7.52
CA GLN A 40 15.99 -16.65 7.84
C GLN A 40 14.77 -17.22 8.58
N ALA A 41 14.18 -16.43 9.50
CA ALA A 41 12.97 -16.85 10.19
C ALA A 41 11.78 -17.00 9.22
N LEU A 42 11.64 -16.08 8.28
CA LEU A 42 10.61 -16.13 7.23
C LEU A 42 10.79 -17.35 6.32
N GLU A 43 12.01 -17.67 5.90
CA GLU A 43 12.31 -18.88 5.11
C GLU A 43 11.97 -20.18 5.85
N GLN A 44 12.07 -20.17 7.17
CA GLN A 44 11.75 -21.32 8.02
C GLN A 44 10.28 -21.36 8.46
N ASP A 45 9.45 -20.42 7.99
CA ASP A 45 8.05 -20.23 8.39
C ASP A 45 7.89 -20.06 9.92
N VAL A 46 8.89 -19.43 10.53
CA VAL A 46 8.94 -19.19 11.96
C VAL A 46 8.54 -17.74 12.23
N VAL A 47 7.35 -17.56 12.82
CA VAL A 47 6.91 -16.25 13.28
C VAL A 47 7.74 -15.85 14.51
N MET A 48 8.62 -14.86 14.34
CA MET A 48 9.30 -14.23 15.46
C MET A 48 8.49 -13.02 15.95
N PRO A 49 7.96 -13.05 17.19
CA PRO A 49 7.28 -11.90 17.77
C PRO A 49 8.34 -10.86 18.17
N LEU A 50 8.80 -10.06 17.22
CA LEU A 50 9.60 -8.90 17.55
C LEU A 50 8.75 -7.91 18.33
N GLY A 51 9.21 -7.60 19.54
CA GLY A 51 8.48 -6.75 20.46
C GLY A 51 8.57 -5.26 20.12
N GLU A 52 7.72 -4.49 20.78
CA GLU A 52 7.69 -3.02 20.77
C GLU A 52 9.09 -2.38 20.92
N ALA A 53 9.97 -3.00 21.72
CA ALA A 53 11.34 -2.53 21.95
C ALA A 53 12.20 -2.43 20.68
N VAL A 54 12.00 -3.35 19.73
CA VAL A 54 12.73 -3.36 18.45
C VAL A 54 12.20 -2.25 17.55
N ILE A 55 10.87 -2.15 17.41
CA ILE A 55 10.21 -1.09 16.63
C ILE A 55 10.62 0.29 17.16
N SER A 56 10.57 0.48 18.49
CA SER A 56 10.99 1.72 19.15
C SER A 56 12.45 2.07 18.84
N SER A 57 13.37 1.10 18.93
CA SER A 57 14.77 1.31 18.60
C SER A 57 14.99 1.70 17.13
N LEU A 58 14.24 1.10 16.20
CA LEU A 58 14.33 1.41 14.78
C LEU A 58 13.82 2.82 14.48
N VAL A 59 12.70 3.21 15.09
CA VAL A 59 12.14 4.56 14.95
C VAL A 59 13.09 5.61 15.53
N GLU A 60 13.67 5.39 16.71
CA GLU A 60 14.70 6.27 17.28
C GLU A 60 15.92 6.39 16.35
N THR A 61 16.32 5.29 15.73
CA THR A 61 17.42 5.24 14.77
C THR A 61 17.12 6.06 13.52
N MET A 62 15.92 5.91 12.96
CA MET A 62 15.44 6.69 11.81
C MET A 62 15.40 8.19 12.14
N ARG A 63 14.93 8.56 13.33
CA ARG A 63 14.91 9.96 13.79
C ARG A 63 16.31 10.53 13.96
N LYS A 64 17.26 9.75 14.49
CA LYS A 64 18.61 10.23 14.76
C LYS A 64 19.43 10.43 13.49
N HIS A 65 19.26 9.54 12.52
CA HIS A 65 20.03 9.52 11.26
C HIS A 65 19.09 9.71 10.06
N SER A 66 18.17 10.66 10.16
CA SER A 66 17.14 10.91 9.16
C SER A 66 17.66 11.32 7.78
N GLU A 67 18.93 11.71 7.70
CA GLU A 67 19.63 12.08 6.46
C GLU A 67 20.41 10.91 5.85
N ASN A 68 20.46 9.74 6.50
CA ASN A 68 21.19 8.58 5.99
C ASN A 68 20.26 7.62 5.23
N GLU A 69 20.26 7.72 3.90
CA GLU A 69 19.41 6.93 3.01
C GLU A 69 19.53 5.42 3.24
N GLU A 70 20.75 4.89 3.36
CA GLU A 70 20.98 3.45 3.55
C GLU A 70 20.33 2.95 4.85
N LEU A 71 20.53 3.67 5.96
CA LEU A 71 19.96 3.30 7.24
C LEU A 71 18.44 3.39 7.23
N ILE A 72 17.88 4.40 6.58
CA ILE A 72 16.43 4.56 6.42
C ILE A 72 15.85 3.42 5.57
N SER A 73 16.52 3.00 4.49
CA SER A 73 16.11 1.82 3.71
C SER A 73 16.11 0.55 4.57
N LEU A 74 17.20 0.30 5.31
CA LEU A 74 17.30 -0.88 6.18
C LEU A 74 16.22 -0.89 7.27
N ALA A 75 16.01 0.23 7.95
CA ALA A 75 15.00 0.35 9.00
C ALA A 75 13.58 0.23 8.46
N SER A 76 13.27 0.86 7.32
CA SER A 76 11.95 0.79 6.69
C SER A 76 11.63 -0.64 6.25
N ARG A 77 12.61 -1.35 5.68
CA ARG A 77 12.46 -2.77 5.31
C ARG A 77 12.19 -3.66 6.52
N LEU A 78 12.89 -3.43 7.63
CA LEU A 78 12.62 -4.13 8.90
C LEU A 78 11.19 -3.90 9.38
N LEU A 79 10.73 -2.64 9.38
CA LEU A 79 9.36 -2.29 9.76
C LEU A 79 8.33 -2.97 8.85
N MET A 80 8.57 -3.02 7.54
CA MET A 80 7.71 -3.71 6.58
C MET A 80 7.61 -5.21 6.87
N MET A 81 8.74 -5.89 7.10
CA MET A 81 8.73 -7.32 7.42
C MET A 81 7.96 -7.61 8.71
N MET A 82 8.08 -6.73 9.71
CA MET A 82 7.33 -6.85 10.96
C MET A 82 5.84 -6.59 10.79
N ALA A 83 5.44 -5.66 9.92
CA ALA A 83 4.04 -5.26 9.70
C ALA A 83 3.13 -6.36 9.08
N THR A 84 3.66 -7.57 8.86
CA THR A 84 2.92 -8.72 8.32
C THR A 84 2.08 -9.46 9.36
N SER A 85 2.26 -9.21 10.66
CA SER A 85 1.49 -9.84 11.74
C SER A 85 0.62 -8.84 12.49
N ASP A 86 -0.58 -9.27 12.89
CA ASP A 86 -1.55 -8.41 13.62
C ASP A 86 -0.95 -7.83 14.92
N LEU A 87 -0.20 -8.65 15.66
CA LEU A 87 0.47 -8.22 16.90
C LEU A 87 1.52 -7.13 16.64
N ALA A 88 2.25 -7.22 15.53
CA ALA A 88 3.23 -6.21 15.17
C ALA A 88 2.57 -4.93 14.66
N ALA A 89 1.45 -5.02 13.93
CA ALA A 89 0.65 -3.85 13.55
C ALA A 89 0.18 -3.07 14.78
N GLU A 90 -0.29 -3.75 15.84
CA GLU A 90 -0.64 -3.11 17.11
C GLU A 90 0.55 -2.41 17.77
N ASN A 91 1.73 -3.03 17.76
CA ASN A 91 2.94 -2.42 18.32
C ASN A 91 3.43 -1.22 17.50
N LEU A 92 3.31 -1.28 16.16
CA LEU A 92 3.63 -0.16 15.26
C LEU A 92 2.71 1.04 15.54
N TRP A 93 1.42 0.80 15.82
CA TRP A 93 0.49 1.84 16.27
C TRP A 93 0.90 2.44 17.61
N LYS A 94 1.22 1.61 18.62
CA LYS A 94 1.64 2.07 19.95
C LYS A 94 2.89 2.95 19.91
N VAL A 95 3.87 2.60 19.08
CA VAL A 95 5.11 3.39 18.93
C VAL A 95 4.87 4.68 18.13
N GLY A 96 3.82 4.74 17.31
CA GLY A 96 3.49 5.90 16.50
C GLY A 96 4.45 6.09 15.32
N VAL A 97 4.60 5.06 14.48
CA VAL A 97 5.58 5.06 13.37
C VAL A 97 5.20 5.94 12.18
N ILE A 98 3.92 6.27 12.01
CA ILE A 98 3.40 6.92 10.79
C ILE A 98 4.13 8.23 10.47
N PRO A 99 4.31 9.20 11.40
CA PRO A 99 5.00 10.45 11.09
C PRO A 99 6.45 10.24 10.60
N ASP A 100 7.15 9.26 11.15
CA ASP A 100 8.53 8.93 10.78
C ASP A 100 8.60 8.32 9.37
N LEU A 101 7.65 7.44 9.02
CA LEU A 101 7.53 6.88 7.67
C LEU A 101 7.23 7.98 6.63
N LEU A 102 6.27 8.86 6.93
CA LEU A 102 5.92 9.97 6.04
C LEU A 102 7.10 10.95 5.87
N SER A 103 7.88 11.18 6.93
CA SER A 103 9.10 11.98 6.84
C SER A 103 10.16 11.30 5.98
N ALA A 104 10.38 9.99 6.16
CA ALA A 104 11.35 9.22 5.38
C ALA A 104 11.02 9.27 3.87
N VAL A 105 9.76 9.04 3.51
CA VAL A 105 9.30 9.11 2.12
C VAL A 105 9.47 10.50 1.53
N ARG A 106 9.15 11.57 2.28
CA ARG A 106 9.33 12.95 1.79
C ARG A 106 10.81 13.29 1.54
N THR A 107 11.71 12.79 2.38
CA THR A 107 13.15 13.03 2.24
C THR A 107 13.75 12.22 1.09
N PHE A 108 13.33 10.97 0.92
CA PHE A 108 13.91 10.02 -0.03
C PHE A 108 12.89 9.55 -1.07
N LEU A 109 12.05 10.46 -1.56
CA LEU A 109 11.03 10.16 -2.56
C LEU A 109 11.60 9.46 -3.81
N PRO A 110 12.81 9.80 -4.33
CA PRO A 110 13.39 9.08 -5.46
C PRO A 110 13.86 7.64 -5.15
N ASN A 111 13.95 7.25 -3.87
CA ASN A 111 14.39 5.90 -3.50
C ASN A 111 13.20 4.94 -3.46
N GLN A 112 13.17 4.04 -4.45
CA GLN A 112 12.11 3.04 -4.62
C GLN A 112 11.98 2.06 -3.44
N GLU A 113 13.09 1.66 -2.79
CA GLU A 113 13.08 0.69 -1.70
C GLU A 113 12.43 1.28 -0.43
N ILE A 114 12.75 2.53 -0.12
CA ILE A 114 12.13 3.27 1.00
C ILE A 114 10.66 3.45 0.72
N CYS A 115 10.30 3.92 -0.49
CA CYS A 115 8.91 4.13 -0.89
C CYS A 115 8.08 2.84 -0.80
N LEU A 116 8.59 1.74 -1.35
CA LEU A 116 7.95 0.42 -1.29
C LEU A 116 7.76 -0.02 0.17
N SER A 117 8.81 0.05 0.98
CA SER A 117 8.77 -0.40 2.37
C SER A 117 7.78 0.41 3.20
N CYS A 118 7.82 1.75 3.09
CA CYS A 118 6.93 2.63 3.83
C CYS A 118 5.47 2.48 3.38
N CYS A 119 5.19 2.38 2.08
CA CYS A 119 3.83 2.13 1.59
C CYS A 119 3.31 0.77 2.06
N GLY A 120 4.17 -0.26 2.10
CA GLY A 120 3.81 -1.58 2.63
C GLY A 120 3.40 -1.53 4.10
N VAL A 121 4.17 -0.82 4.94
CA VAL A 121 3.80 -0.61 6.35
C VAL A 121 2.48 0.17 6.46
N LEU A 122 2.30 1.25 5.67
CA LEU A 122 1.06 2.03 5.68
C LEU A 122 -0.17 1.19 5.29
N TRP A 123 -0.03 0.33 4.29
CA TRP A 123 -1.09 -0.61 3.91
C TRP A 123 -1.46 -1.54 5.07
N SER A 124 -0.48 -2.20 5.69
CA SER A 124 -0.71 -3.10 6.83
C SER A 124 -1.42 -2.39 7.98
N LEU A 125 -0.99 -1.17 8.31
CA LEU A 125 -1.59 -0.39 9.40
C LEU A 125 -3.01 0.07 9.06
N ALA A 126 -3.26 0.51 7.83
CA ALA A 126 -4.57 1.00 7.40
C ALA A 126 -5.62 -0.13 7.25
N VAL A 127 -5.20 -1.38 7.07
CA VAL A 127 -6.12 -2.55 7.05
C VAL A 127 -6.43 -3.06 8.46
N SER A 128 -5.61 -2.75 9.45
CA SER A 128 -5.83 -3.19 10.84
C SER A 128 -7.08 -2.56 11.48
N GLU A 129 -7.73 -3.26 12.42
CA GLU A 129 -8.96 -2.79 13.08
C GLU A 129 -8.75 -1.54 13.97
N ASN A 130 -7.52 -1.32 14.44
CA ASN A 130 -7.16 -0.21 15.32
C ASN A 130 -6.68 1.00 14.52
N THR A 131 -7.60 1.73 13.90
CA THR A 131 -7.25 2.86 13.01
C THR A 131 -7.60 4.21 13.62
N GLU A 132 -6.57 5.00 13.95
CA GLU A 132 -6.72 6.42 14.22
C GLU A 132 -6.69 7.21 12.90
N GLN A 133 -7.87 7.53 12.36
CA GLN A 133 -8.02 8.23 11.08
C GLN A 133 -7.19 9.52 10.99
N THR A 134 -7.08 10.28 12.09
CA THR A 134 -6.34 11.55 12.14
C THR A 134 -4.86 11.39 11.80
N LEU A 135 -4.22 10.29 12.20
CA LEU A 135 -2.82 10.01 11.92
C LEU A 135 -2.61 9.61 10.45
N LEU A 136 -3.59 8.94 9.85
CA LEU A 136 -3.53 8.43 8.47
C LEU A 136 -3.89 9.49 7.41
N LYS A 137 -4.61 10.56 7.75
CA LYS A 137 -4.94 11.64 6.80
C LYS A 137 -3.71 12.22 6.10
N GLY A 138 -2.60 12.37 6.82
CA GLY A 138 -1.35 12.88 6.24
C GLY A 138 -0.67 11.91 5.25
N ALA A 139 -1.12 10.66 5.17
CA ALA A 139 -0.52 9.62 4.34
C ALA A 139 -1.02 9.65 2.88
N VAL A 140 -2.28 10.01 2.64
CA VAL A 140 -2.86 10.08 1.27
C VAL A 140 -2.00 10.91 0.30
N PRO A 141 -1.62 12.17 0.61
CA PRO A 141 -0.84 12.98 -0.32
C PRO A 141 0.59 12.46 -0.50
N VAL A 142 1.17 11.85 0.54
CA VAL A 142 2.53 11.28 0.48
C VAL A 142 2.55 10.02 -0.37
N THR A 143 1.59 9.12 -0.18
CA THR A 143 1.46 7.89 -0.98
C THR A 143 1.10 8.21 -2.44
N SER A 144 0.30 9.26 -2.67
CA SER A 144 0.01 9.75 -4.02
C SER A 144 1.28 10.27 -4.71
N ALA A 145 2.13 11.02 -3.99
CA ALA A 145 3.42 11.46 -4.52
C ALA A 145 4.36 10.28 -4.85
N VAL A 146 4.36 9.23 -4.03
CA VAL A 146 5.11 7.99 -4.31
C VAL A 146 4.65 7.35 -5.62
N LEU A 147 3.33 7.18 -5.78
CA LEU A 147 2.76 6.58 -6.98
C LEU A 147 3.05 7.44 -8.23
N GLN A 148 3.05 8.77 -8.09
CA GLN A 148 3.39 9.68 -9.18
C GLN A 148 4.87 9.59 -9.58
N GLU A 149 5.79 9.57 -8.61
CA GLU A 149 7.23 9.48 -8.86
C GLU A 149 7.61 8.12 -9.48
N HIS A 150 7.06 7.03 -8.93
CA HIS A 150 7.40 5.66 -9.28
C HIS A 150 6.34 4.99 -10.14
N LEU A 151 5.62 5.76 -10.97
CA LEU A 151 4.54 5.23 -11.79
C LEU A 151 5.01 4.10 -12.71
N GLN A 152 6.26 4.12 -13.16
CA GLN A 152 6.84 3.08 -14.04
C GLN A 152 7.35 1.86 -13.27
N ASP A 153 7.62 1.97 -11.97
CA ASP A 153 7.99 0.82 -11.13
C ASP A 153 6.72 0.11 -10.67
N GLY A 154 6.40 -1.00 -11.32
CA GLY A 154 5.16 -1.71 -11.00
C GLY A 154 5.09 -2.22 -9.55
N ALA A 155 6.23 -2.51 -8.89
CA ALA A 155 6.20 -3.02 -7.51
C ALA A 155 5.90 -1.89 -6.51
N VAL A 156 6.51 -0.72 -6.72
CA VAL A 156 6.20 0.47 -5.94
C VAL A 156 4.77 0.93 -6.21
N ALA A 157 4.36 1.01 -7.49
CA ALA A 157 3.01 1.40 -7.87
C ALA A 157 1.94 0.47 -7.28
N GLU A 158 2.16 -0.84 -7.31
CA GLU A 158 1.23 -1.82 -6.73
C GLU A 158 1.08 -1.64 -5.21
N THR A 159 2.20 -1.44 -4.52
CA THR A 159 2.21 -1.26 -3.06
C THR A 159 1.57 0.09 -2.68
N ALA A 160 1.85 1.16 -3.43
CA ALA A 160 1.24 2.46 -3.24
C ALA A 160 -0.28 2.44 -3.50
N CYS A 161 -0.75 1.82 -4.59
CA CYS A 161 -2.17 1.62 -4.86
C CYS A 161 -2.86 0.80 -3.77
N SER A 162 -2.20 -0.24 -3.24
CA SER A 162 -2.72 -1.03 -2.11
C SER A 162 -2.90 -0.16 -0.88
N ALA A 163 -1.89 0.66 -0.53
CA ALA A 163 -1.98 1.60 0.58
C ALA A 163 -3.07 2.66 0.37
N LEU A 164 -3.20 3.24 -0.83
CA LEU A 164 -4.24 4.21 -1.16
C LEU A 164 -5.65 3.61 -1.05
N TRP A 165 -5.84 2.36 -1.48
CA TRP A 165 -7.09 1.65 -1.27
C TRP A 165 -7.41 1.53 0.22
N ALA A 166 -6.47 1.05 1.04
CA ALA A 166 -6.69 0.92 2.48
C ALA A 166 -7.00 2.27 3.15
N LEU A 167 -6.26 3.32 2.81
CA LEU A 167 -6.52 4.68 3.28
C LEU A 167 -7.90 5.22 2.87
N SER A 168 -8.36 4.87 1.67
CA SER A 168 -9.70 5.24 1.19
C SER A 168 -10.82 4.55 1.95
N LEU A 169 -10.62 3.30 2.39
CA LEU A 169 -11.58 2.60 3.23
C LEU A 169 -11.68 3.23 4.63
N GLN A 170 -10.58 3.80 5.11
CA GLN A 170 -10.54 4.51 6.40
C GLN A 170 -11.10 5.94 6.33
N GLY A 171 -11.59 6.41 5.17
CA GLY A 171 -12.13 7.75 5.02
C GLY A 171 -11.10 8.86 5.28
N CYS A 172 -9.83 8.59 4.96
CA CYS A 172 -8.73 9.53 5.21
C CYS A 172 -8.62 10.65 4.16
N LEU A 173 -9.43 10.61 3.10
CA LEU A 173 -9.36 11.58 2.02
C LEU A 173 -10.11 12.87 2.34
N SER A 174 -9.59 13.95 1.80
CA SER A 174 -10.22 15.27 1.74
C SER A 174 -10.91 15.48 0.39
N GLU A 175 -11.88 16.40 0.34
CA GLU A 175 -12.67 16.69 -0.87
C GLU A 175 -11.78 17.02 -2.10
N ASP A 176 -10.69 17.75 -1.89
CA ASP A 176 -9.74 18.16 -2.93
C ASP A 176 -8.85 17.03 -3.46
N GLU A 177 -8.83 15.87 -2.79
CA GLU A 177 -8.00 14.72 -3.17
C GLU A 177 -8.73 13.74 -4.11
N PHE A 178 -10.06 13.73 -4.16
CA PHE A 178 -10.82 12.77 -4.96
C PHE A 178 -10.51 12.84 -6.45
N GLU A 179 -10.50 14.05 -7.02
CA GLU A 179 -10.22 14.25 -8.44
C GLU A 179 -8.79 13.84 -8.83
N PRO A 180 -7.71 14.39 -8.22
CA PRO A 180 -6.35 14.04 -8.60
C PRO A 180 -6.02 12.58 -8.33
N LEU A 181 -6.53 12.00 -7.24
CA LEU A 181 -6.30 10.59 -6.94
C LEU A 181 -7.00 9.67 -7.95
N THR A 182 -8.22 10.00 -8.39
CA THR A 182 -8.93 9.23 -9.42
C THR A 182 -8.12 9.17 -10.70
N VAL A 183 -7.59 10.31 -11.17
CA VAL A 183 -6.73 10.37 -12.36
C VAL A 183 -5.47 9.53 -12.17
N LEU A 184 -4.79 9.68 -11.04
CA LEU A 184 -3.54 8.97 -10.75
C LEU A 184 -3.73 7.45 -10.69
N LEU A 185 -4.83 6.98 -10.09
CA LEU A 185 -5.17 5.55 -10.06
C LEU A 185 -5.45 5.00 -11.46
N LEU A 186 -6.11 5.77 -12.33
CA LEU A 186 -6.33 5.39 -13.72
C LEU A 186 -5.03 5.38 -14.52
N ASP A 187 -4.12 6.32 -14.29
CA ASP A 187 -2.78 6.32 -14.90
C ASP A 187 -1.99 5.07 -14.49
N ALA A 188 -2.00 4.71 -13.21
CA ALA A 188 -1.36 3.48 -12.72
C ALA A 188 -1.97 2.22 -13.37
N LEU A 189 -3.29 2.21 -13.57
CA LEU A 189 -3.98 1.12 -14.25
C LEU A 189 -3.61 1.01 -15.73
N ARG A 190 -3.41 2.13 -16.43
CA ARG A 190 -2.94 2.14 -17.82
C ARG A 190 -1.55 1.55 -17.94
N GLU A 191 -0.63 2.03 -17.09
CA GLU A 191 0.78 1.61 -17.12
C GLU A 191 0.95 0.13 -16.72
N HIS A 192 0.20 -0.35 -15.73
CA HIS A 192 0.38 -1.69 -15.15
C HIS A 192 -0.85 -2.59 -15.24
N SER A 193 -1.61 -2.48 -16.33
CA SER A 193 -2.82 -3.29 -16.56
C SER A 193 -2.59 -4.80 -16.46
N GLY A 194 -1.37 -5.30 -16.72
CA GLY A 194 -1.01 -6.71 -16.58
C GLY A 194 -0.81 -7.23 -15.15
N ARG A 195 -0.74 -6.35 -14.14
CA ARG A 195 -0.46 -6.73 -12.75
C ARG A 195 -1.76 -6.90 -11.96
N ALA A 196 -2.17 -8.15 -11.74
CA ALA A 196 -3.44 -8.48 -11.08
C ALA A 196 -3.64 -7.79 -9.72
N VAL A 197 -2.60 -7.75 -8.87
CA VAL A 197 -2.70 -7.11 -7.54
C VAL A 197 -2.88 -5.60 -7.64
N LEU A 198 -2.20 -4.95 -8.58
CA LEU A 198 -2.37 -3.52 -8.84
C LEU A 198 -3.78 -3.24 -9.37
N VAL A 199 -4.24 -4.00 -10.37
CA VAL A 199 -5.59 -3.85 -10.93
C VAL A 199 -6.64 -4.00 -9.84
N LYS A 200 -6.53 -5.04 -9.01
CA LYS A 200 -7.41 -5.28 -7.87
C LYS A 200 -7.45 -4.06 -6.94
N SER A 201 -6.28 -3.59 -6.51
CA SER A 201 -6.16 -2.47 -5.56
C SER A 201 -6.71 -1.18 -6.15
N VAL A 202 -6.43 -0.88 -7.42
CA VAL A 202 -6.97 0.29 -8.11
C VAL A 202 -8.50 0.21 -8.22
N CYS A 203 -9.06 -0.92 -8.64
CA CYS A 203 -10.51 -1.06 -8.77
C CYS A 203 -11.22 -0.88 -7.43
N LEU A 204 -10.66 -1.45 -6.36
CA LEU A 204 -11.22 -1.33 -5.02
C LEU A 204 -11.04 0.07 -4.42
N ALA A 205 -9.92 0.74 -4.71
CA ALA A 205 -9.71 2.15 -4.36
C ALA A 205 -10.76 3.02 -5.05
N LEU A 206 -10.88 2.92 -6.39
CA LEU A 206 -11.87 3.67 -7.17
C LEU A 206 -13.30 3.39 -6.69
N ALA A 207 -13.66 2.15 -6.38
CA ALA A 207 -14.98 1.82 -5.83
C ALA A 207 -15.23 2.54 -4.50
N SER A 208 -14.21 2.59 -3.63
CA SER A 208 -14.31 3.36 -2.38
C SER A 208 -14.44 4.86 -2.63
N LEU A 209 -13.72 5.42 -3.61
CA LEU A 209 -13.83 6.83 -3.98
C LEU A 209 -15.21 7.17 -4.52
N LEU A 210 -15.74 6.36 -5.44
CA LEU A 210 -17.08 6.53 -6.03
C LEU A 210 -18.18 6.45 -4.98
N ARG A 211 -18.02 5.62 -3.95
CA ARG A 211 -18.98 5.55 -2.85
C ARG A 211 -18.97 6.81 -1.97
N LEU A 212 -17.84 7.53 -1.92
CA LEU A 212 -17.65 8.69 -1.05
C LEU A 212 -17.89 10.02 -1.77
N SER A 213 -17.67 10.10 -3.08
CA SER A 213 -17.79 11.35 -3.85
C SER A 213 -18.18 11.13 -5.31
N GLU A 214 -19.19 11.88 -5.77
CA GLU A 214 -19.60 11.97 -7.16
C GLU A 214 -18.49 12.53 -8.07
N ILE A 215 -17.59 13.34 -7.52
CA ILE A 215 -16.45 13.92 -8.26
C ILE A 215 -15.57 12.82 -8.84
N ALA A 216 -15.34 11.74 -8.09
CA ALA A 216 -14.58 10.60 -8.55
C ALA A 216 -15.29 9.84 -9.68
N ALA A 217 -16.62 9.70 -9.58
CA ALA A 217 -17.44 9.04 -10.60
C ALA A 217 -17.39 9.81 -11.94
N LEU A 218 -17.59 11.13 -11.89
CA LEU A 218 -17.51 12.00 -13.05
C LEU A 218 -16.09 12.04 -13.63
N ARG A 219 -15.06 12.03 -12.78
CA ARG A 219 -13.66 12.05 -13.24
C ARG A 219 -13.24 10.73 -13.90
N LEU A 220 -13.77 9.59 -13.45
CA LEU A 220 -13.53 8.30 -14.08
C LEU A 220 -14.03 8.26 -15.53
N VAL A 221 -15.18 8.90 -15.77
CA VAL A 221 -15.78 9.08 -17.09
C VAL A 221 -15.01 10.09 -17.93
N THR A 222 -14.75 11.28 -17.38
CA THR A 222 -14.11 12.41 -18.07
C THR A 222 -12.58 12.39 -18.01
N ASP A 223 -12.00 11.20 -17.88
CA ASP A 223 -10.57 11.05 -17.65
C ASP A 223 -9.72 11.67 -18.80
N PRO A 224 -8.65 12.44 -18.49
CA PRO A 224 -7.80 13.10 -19.49
C PRO A 224 -7.03 12.13 -20.42
N GLY A 225 -6.68 10.95 -19.93
CA GLY A 225 -6.00 9.86 -20.64
C GLY A 225 -6.95 8.94 -21.42
N GLY A 226 -8.24 9.29 -21.51
CA GLY A 226 -9.28 8.53 -22.21
C GLY A 226 -10.22 7.80 -21.24
N SER A 227 -11.46 7.59 -21.68
CA SER A 227 -12.56 7.06 -20.86
C SER A 227 -12.11 5.90 -19.96
N GLY A 228 -12.22 6.10 -18.64
CA GLY A 228 -11.87 5.08 -17.65
C GLY A 228 -12.71 3.81 -17.83
N ILE A 229 -13.93 3.93 -18.35
CA ILE A 229 -14.79 2.77 -18.66
C ILE A 229 -14.17 1.90 -19.76
N HIS A 230 -13.59 2.50 -20.80
CA HIS A 230 -12.90 1.74 -21.84
C HIS A 230 -11.66 1.02 -21.27
N LEU A 231 -10.92 1.68 -20.38
CA LEU A 231 -9.78 1.07 -19.69
C LEU A 231 -10.22 -0.13 -18.83
N LEU A 232 -11.33 0.01 -18.08
CA LEU A 232 -11.90 -1.08 -17.29
C LEU A 232 -12.33 -2.25 -18.17
N LYS A 233 -12.97 -1.98 -19.31
CA LYS A 233 -13.36 -3.01 -20.28
C LYS A 233 -12.14 -3.78 -20.79
N ALA A 234 -11.11 -3.07 -21.24
CA ALA A 234 -9.86 -3.68 -21.70
C ALA A 234 -9.19 -4.53 -20.61
N THR A 235 -9.13 -4.01 -19.39
CA THR A 235 -8.53 -4.69 -18.24
C THR A 235 -9.33 -5.93 -17.83
N SER A 236 -10.66 -5.87 -17.91
CA SER A 236 -11.52 -7.00 -17.61
C SER A 236 -11.32 -8.15 -18.59
N HIS A 237 -11.13 -7.86 -19.88
CA HIS A 237 -10.80 -8.88 -20.86
C HIS A 237 -9.41 -9.49 -20.63
N LEU A 238 -8.43 -8.68 -20.20
CA LEU A 238 -7.09 -9.17 -19.89
C LEU A 238 -7.06 -10.14 -18.69
N HIS A 239 -7.84 -9.86 -17.66
CA HIS A 239 -7.91 -10.66 -16.42
C HIS A 239 -9.17 -11.51 -16.31
N PHE A 240 -9.79 -11.87 -17.44
CA PHE A 240 -11.11 -12.53 -17.47
C PHE A 240 -11.19 -13.83 -16.66
N HIS A 241 -10.06 -14.51 -16.47
CA HIS A 241 -9.96 -15.76 -15.71
C HIS A 241 -9.52 -15.58 -14.25
N ASP A 242 -9.19 -14.37 -13.81
CA ASP A 242 -8.84 -14.10 -12.41
C ASP A 242 -10.11 -13.68 -11.63
N PRO A 243 -10.67 -14.55 -10.77
CA PRO A 243 -11.89 -14.24 -10.04
C PRO A 243 -11.74 -13.06 -9.07
N GLN A 244 -10.54 -12.83 -8.52
CA GLN A 244 -10.33 -11.72 -7.59
C GLN A 244 -10.32 -10.38 -8.32
N VAL A 245 -9.67 -10.33 -9.49
CA VAL A 245 -9.63 -9.13 -10.32
C VAL A 245 -11.01 -8.84 -10.90
N VAL A 246 -11.67 -9.83 -11.49
CA VAL A 246 -13.03 -9.69 -12.03
C VAL A 246 -14.00 -9.25 -10.94
N GLY A 247 -13.95 -9.88 -9.75
CA GLY A 247 -14.77 -9.48 -8.61
C GLY A 247 -14.58 -8.01 -8.21
N SER A 248 -13.34 -7.52 -8.26
CA SER A 248 -13.01 -6.12 -7.93
C SER A 248 -13.50 -5.14 -9.00
N ILE A 249 -13.39 -5.52 -10.27
CA ILE A 249 -13.96 -4.75 -11.38
C ILE A 249 -15.48 -4.69 -11.27
N CYS A 250 -16.15 -5.81 -10.98
CA CYS A 250 -17.61 -5.86 -10.78
C CYS A 250 -18.04 -4.98 -9.58
N MET A 251 -17.26 -4.95 -8.51
CA MET A 251 -17.50 -4.04 -7.38
C MET A 251 -17.42 -2.57 -7.80
N LEU A 252 -16.43 -2.20 -8.60
CA LEU A 252 -16.34 -0.84 -9.16
C LEU A 252 -17.54 -0.52 -10.05
N MET A 253 -17.93 -1.42 -10.95
CA MET A 253 -19.11 -1.24 -11.81
C MET A 253 -20.39 -1.07 -10.99
N LYS A 254 -20.54 -1.80 -9.88
CA LYS A 254 -21.68 -1.65 -8.97
C LYS A 254 -21.75 -0.25 -8.35
N GLU A 255 -20.62 0.38 -8.06
CA GLU A 255 -20.61 1.77 -7.58
C GLU A 255 -20.86 2.76 -8.73
N MET A 256 -20.37 2.48 -9.94
CA MET A 256 -20.59 3.32 -11.13
C MET A 256 -22.07 3.43 -11.53
N VAL A 257 -22.83 2.34 -11.49
CA VAL A 257 -24.25 2.34 -11.90
C VAL A 257 -25.17 3.15 -10.98
N GLN A 258 -24.67 3.65 -9.84
CA GLN A 258 -25.42 4.54 -8.96
C GLN A 258 -25.53 5.97 -9.51
N TYR A 259 -24.74 6.31 -10.55
CA TYR A 259 -24.69 7.64 -11.16
C TYR A 259 -25.26 7.58 -12.57
N ASP A 260 -26.36 8.32 -12.81
CA ASP A 260 -27.08 8.29 -14.09
C ASP A 260 -26.18 8.65 -15.29
N ASP A 261 -25.34 9.68 -15.16
CA ASP A 261 -24.42 10.12 -16.21
C ASP A 261 -23.38 9.03 -16.56
N VAL A 262 -22.85 8.34 -15.53
CA VAL A 262 -21.90 7.25 -15.71
C VAL A 262 -22.58 6.03 -16.31
N LEU A 263 -23.80 5.71 -15.88
CA LEU A 263 -24.60 4.61 -16.41
C LEU A 263 -24.87 4.78 -17.91
N LEU A 264 -25.22 5.99 -18.34
CA LEU A 264 -25.45 6.28 -19.77
C LEU A 264 -24.19 5.99 -20.61
N GLU A 265 -23.01 6.33 -20.12
CA GLU A 265 -21.77 6.00 -20.82
C GLU A 265 -21.44 4.50 -20.79
N MET A 266 -21.70 3.81 -19.67
CA MET A 266 -21.54 2.35 -19.59
C MET A 266 -22.41 1.64 -20.63
N LEU A 267 -23.64 2.10 -20.83
CA LEU A 267 -24.55 1.60 -21.87
C LEU A 267 -24.01 1.90 -23.27
N ALA A 268 -23.52 3.13 -23.50
CA ALA A 268 -22.92 3.51 -24.79
C ALA A 268 -21.70 2.64 -25.18
N LEU A 269 -20.99 2.09 -24.19
CA LEU A 269 -19.82 1.23 -24.37
C LEU A 269 -20.12 -0.28 -24.32
N ASN A 270 -21.40 -0.66 -24.31
CA ASN A 270 -21.87 -2.05 -24.25
C ASN A 270 -21.26 -2.84 -23.08
N MET A 271 -21.23 -2.25 -21.88
CA MET A 271 -20.74 -2.95 -20.68
C MET A 271 -21.66 -4.12 -20.26
N GLU A 272 -22.92 -4.13 -20.73
CA GLU A 272 -23.86 -5.24 -20.51
C GLU A 272 -23.37 -6.57 -21.09
N GLU A 273 -22.75 -6.53 -22.28
CA GLU A 273 -22.19 -7.72 -22.94
C GLU A 273 -21.06 -8.31 -22.09
N LEU A 274 -20.16 -7.47 -21.58
CA LEU A 274 -19.08 -7.87 -20.69
C LEU A 274 -19.61 -8.51 -19.40
N LEU A 275 -20.66 -7.94 -18.79
CA LEU A 275 -21.27 -8.50 -17.59
C LEU A 275 -21.93 -9.87 -17.85
N SER A 276 -22.58 -10.03 -19.01
CA SER A 276 -23.13 -11.30 -19.45
C SER A 276 -22.05 -12.36 -19.65
N ASP A 277 -20.92 -11.99 -20.27
CA ASP A 277 -19.78 -12.87 -20.48
C ASP A 277 -19.20 -13.34 -19.15
N ILE A 278 -18.96 -12.41 -18.21
CA ILE A 278 -18.50 -12.71 -16.84
C ILE A 278 -19.48 -13.66 -16.14
N GLN A 279 -20.79 -13.35 -16.19
CA GLN A 279 -21.80 -14.19 -15.56
C GLN A 279 -21.78 -15.61 -16.13
N SER A 280 -21.71 -15.76 -17.45
CA SER A 280 -21.70 -17.08 -18.10
C SER A 280 -20.48 -17.92 -17.71
N HIS A 281 -19.30 -17.30 -17.63
CA HIS A 281 -18.06 -17.98 -17.30
C HIS A 281 -18.06 -18.49 -15.85
N PHE A 282 -18.41 -17.63 -14.88
CA PHE A 282 -18.37 -17.99 -13.47
C PHE A 282 -19.60 -18.75 -12.97
N ALA A 283 -20.73 -18.73 -13.69
CA ALA A 283 -21.87 -19.61 -13.39
C ALA A 283 -21.62 -21.08 -13.82
N SER A 284 -20.62 -21.31 -14.67
CA SER A 284 -20.27 -22.64 -15.21
C SER A 284 -19.11 -23.33 -14.49
N SER A 285 -18.45 -22.65 -13.55
CA SER A 285 -17.35 -23.14 -12.70
C SER A 285 -17.85 -23.53 -11.31
#